data_AF-A0A2G9R4Q3-F1
#
_entry.id   AF-A0A2G9R4Q3-F1
#
_cell.length_a   1.000
_cell.length_b   1.000
_cell.length_c   1.000
_cell.angle_alpha   90.00
_cell.angle_beta   90.00
_cell.angle_gamma   90.00
#
_symmetry.space_group_name_H-M   'P 1'
#
loop_
_entity.id
_entity.type
_entity.pdbx_description
1 polymer ?
#
loop_
_entity_poly.entity_id
_entity_poly.type
_entity_poly.pdbx_seq_one_letter_code
_entity_poly.pdbx_strand_id
1 'polypeptide(L)'
;FLSLVSGSAEDIGSEKIQRKINAFVQREGVDKISEKLKTNVFTLQLIIDGLCQPEGYDIRTAFDQSDFKTNIVSIEDLRLGTVLTGKVVNATLFGVFVDIGVGKAGLIPMRFITEDKLSKEKRRRSLGLGPGERVEVRVINIVVPESKVTLKLLPFDQSDFKTNIVRIEDLRLGTVLTGKVESATLFGVFVDIGVGKAGLIPMRFITEDKLSKEKRRRSLGLGPGERVEVQVINIVVPQSRITLDLLRVLK
;
A
#
# COMPACT_ATOMS: atom_id res chain seq x y z
N PHE A 1 -21.17 26.42 4.73
CA PHE A 1 -21.39 25.13 4.03
C PHE A 1 -22.66 24.44 4.53
N LEU A 2 -22.81 24.13 5.82
CA LEU A 2 -24.02 23.49 6.36
C LEU A 2 -25.33 24.22 6.02
N SER A 3 -25.33 25.56 6.05
CA SER A 3 -26.46 26.38 5.61
C SER A 3 -26.81 26.22 4.13
N LEU A 4 -25.82 26.02 3.25
CA LEU A 4 -26.03 25.80 1.82
C LEU A 4 -26.62 24.41 1.52
N VAL A 5 -26.31 23.43 2.37
CA VAL A 5 -26.78 22.05 2.24
C VAL A 5 -28.10 21.82 3.01
N SER A 6 -28.67 22.86 3.63
CA SER A 6 -29.86 22.75 4.48
C SER A 6 -29.71 21.69 5.59
N GLY A 7 -28.52 21.63 6.19
CA GLY A 7 -28.18 20.75 7.30
C GLY A 7 -28.12 21.51 8.63
N SER A 8 -28.54 20.86 9.72
CA SER A 8 -28.36 21.36 11.08
C SER A 8 -27.04 20.87 11.67
N ALA A 9 -26.51 21.58 12.68
CA ALA A 9 -25.33 21.13 13.44
C ALA A 9 -25.60 19.84 14.24
N GLU A 10 -26.88 19.62 14.60
CA GLU A 10 -27.34 18.43 15.31
C GLU A 10 -27.40 17.17 14.43
N ASP A 11 -27.38 17.34 13.11
CA ASP A 11 -27.45 16.23 12.16
C ASP A 11 -26.05 15.72 11.72
N ILE A 12 -24.96 16.31 12.24
CA ILE A 12 -23.59 15.98 11.83
C ILE A 12 -23.27 14.52 12.19
N GLY A 13 -22.80 13.74 11.21
CA GLY A 13 -22.50 12.32 11.36
C GLY A 13 -23.70 11.38 11.20
N SER A 14 -24.91 11.92 11.04
CA SER A 14 -26.10 11.13 10.70
C SER A 14 -26.18 10.81 9.20
N GLU A 15 -26.84 9.69 8.83
CA GLU A 15 -27.07 9.38 7.40
C GLU A 15 -27.87 10.47 6.67
N LYS A 16 -28.70 11.24 7.39
CA LYS A 16 -29.52 12.32 6.80
C LYS A 16 -28.63 13.40 6.21
N ILE A 17 -27.58 13.81 6.92
CA ILE A 17 -26.68 14.88 6.45
C ILE A 17 -25.78 14.37 5.33
N GLN A 18 -25.28 13.13 5.43
CA GLN A 18 -24.47 12.50 4.37
C GLN A 18 -25.22 12.45 3.05
N ARG A 19 -26.49 12.02 3.06
CA ARG A 19 -27.34 11.98 1.86
C ARG A 19 -27.55 13.37 1.26
N LYS A 20 -27.80 14.39 2.09
CA LYS A 20 -27.96 15.79 1.65
C LYS A 20 -26.66 16.34 1.04
N ILE A 21 -25.52 16.10 1.68
CA ILE A 21 -24.20 16.53 1.21
C ILE A 21 -23.89 15.86 -0.14
N ASN A 22 -24.05 14.53 -0.24
CA ASN A 22 -23.81 13.80 -1.48
C ASN A 22 -24.72 14.26 -2.62
N ALA A 23 -26.01 14.49 -2.35
CA ALA A 23 -26.95 15.02 -3.34
C ALA A 23 -26.57 16.44 -3.80
N PHE A 24 -26.13 17.29 -2.88
CA PHE A 24 -25.71 18.66 -3.20
C PHE A 24 -24.41 18.69 -4.02
N VAL A 25 -23.43 17.86 -3.65
CA VAL A 25 -22.16 17.71 -4.36
C VAL A 25 -22.37 17.14 -5.76
N GLN A 26 -23.25 16.15 -5.92
CA GLN A 26 -23.61 15.60 -7.24
C GLN A 26 -24.29 16.64 -8.14
N ARG A 27 -25.10 17.55 -7.56
CA ARG A 27 -25.84 18.56 -8.33
C ARG A 27 -24.98 19.72 -8.80
N GLU A 28 -24.13 20.27 -7.93
CA GLU A 28 -23.35 21.48 -8.25
C GLU A 28 -21.90 21.22 -8.62
N GLY A 29 -21.32 20.09 -8.21
CA GLY A 29 -19.89 19.79 -8.37
C GLY A 29 -19.00 20.53 -7.36
N VAL A 30 -17.94 19.87 -6.89
CA VAL A 30 -17.08 20.39 -5.81
C VAL A 30 -16.38 21.70 -6.21
N ASP A 31 -15.97 21.84 -7.48
CA ASP A 31 -15.27 23.03 -7.97
C ASP A 31 -16.13 24.30 -7.87
N LYS A 32 -17.39 24.24 -8.32
CA LYS A 32 -18.32 25.39 -8.27
C LYS A 32 -18.69 25.76 -6.84
N ILE A 33 -18.80 24.77 -5.96
CA ILE A 33 -19.06 24.99 -4.54
C ILE A 33 -17.86 25.69 -3.88
N SER A 34 -16.63 25.31 -4.27
CA SER A 34 -15.41 25.93 -3.76
C SER A 34 -15.30 27.41 -4.15
N GLU A 35 -15.67 27.76 -5.39
CA GLU A 35 -15.73 29.14 -5.87
C GLU A 35 -16.77 29.97 -5.11
N LYS A 36 -17.99 29.43 -4.92
CA LYS A 36 -19.06 30.09 -4.15
C LYS A 36 -18.65 30.36 -2.70
N LEU A 37 -17.90 29.45 -2.11
CA LEU A 37 -17.42 29.55 -0.72
C LEU A 37 -16.08 30.29 -0.59
N LYS A 38 -15.48 30.73 -1.71
CA LYS A 38 -14.15 31.34 -1.76
C LYS A 38 -13.11 30.51 -0.99
N THR A 39 -13.15 29.19 -1.18
CA THR A 39 -12.26 28.25 -0.50
C THR A 39 -11.55 27.36 -1.52
N ASN A 40 -10.49 26.67 -1.07
CA ASN A 40 -9.76 25.72 -1.91
C ASN A 40 -10.56 24.40 -2.02
N VAL A 41 -10.55 23.77 -3.20
CA VAL A 41 -11.15 22.45 -3.45
C VAL A 41 -10.69 21.43 -2.41
N PHE A 42 -9.40 21.39 -2.06
CA PHE A 42 -8.89 20.48 -1.03
C PHE A 42 -9.46 20.76 0.36
N THR A 43 -9.64 22.03 0.70
CA THR A 43 -10.25 22.43 1.98
C THR A 43 -11.72 22.05 2.02
N LEU A 44 -12.43 22.24 0.91
CA LEU A 44 -13.83 21.85 0.79
C LEU A 44 -13.98 20.32 0.89
N GLN A 45 -13.10 19.56 0.23
CA GLN A 45 -13.07 18.10 0.31
C GLN A 45 -12.88 17.64 1.76
N LEU A 46 -11.93 18.24 2.49
CA LEU A 46 -11.69 17.92 3.89
C LEU A 46 -12.91 18.21 4.78
N ILE A 47 -13.62 19.31 4.51
CA ILE A 47 -14.86 19.66 5.23
C ILE A 47 -15.95 18.64 4.93
N ILE A 48 -16.12 18.24 3.66
CA ILE A 48 -17.10 17.22 3.25
C ILE A 48 -16.77 15.88 3.93
N ASP A 49 -15.52 15.44 3.84
CA ASP A 49 -15.06 14.20 4.43
C ASP A 49 -15.24 14.19 5.95
N GLY A 50 -14.97 15.32 6.62
CA GLY A 50 -15.18 15.49 8.05
C GLY A 50 -16.65 15.44 8.47
N LEU A 51 -17.54 16.12 7.74
CA LEU A 51 -18.98 16.13 8.01
C LEU A 51 -19.67 14.80 7.69
N CYS A 52 -19.08 14.00 6.80
CA CYS A 52 -19.55 12.67 6.45
C CYS A 52 -19.00 11.57 7.37
N GLN A 53 -18.08 11.86 8.29
CA GLN A 53 -17.64 10.85 9.25
C GLN A 53 -18.79 10.43 10.18
N PRO A 54 -18.90 9.14 10.54
CA PRO A 54 -19.93 8.66 11.46
C PRO A 54 -19.76 9.25 12.86
N GLU A 55 -20.84 9.30 13.64
CA GLU A 55 -20.76 9.67 15.05
C GLU A 55 -19.78 8.75 15.81
N GLY A 56 -18.86 9.35 16.56
CA GLY A 56 -17.80 8.61 17.26
C GLY A 56 -16.62 8.18 16.38
N TYR A 57 -16.49 8.69 15.15
CA TYR A 57 -15.30 8.49 14.33
C TYR A 57 -14.05 9.07 15.01
N ASP A 58 -13.22 8.18 15.54
CA ASP A 58 -11.89 8.53 16.02
C ASP A 58 -10.90 8.40 14.86
N ILE A 59 -10.34 9.54 14.45
CA ILE A 59 -9.29 9.65 13.43
C ILE A 59 -8.08 8.76 13.75
N ARG A 60 -7.83 8.41 15.02
CA ARG A 60 -6.74 7.53 15.45
C ARG A 60 -6.97 6.06 15.06
N THR A 61 -8.22 5.62 14.92
CA THR A 61 -8.57 4.25 14.53
C THR A 61 -8.02 3.89 13.14
N ALA A 62 -7.95 4.88 12.23
CA ALA A 62 -7.36 4.69 10.90
C ALA A 62 -5.82 4.58 10.92
N PHE A 63 -5.17 5.15 11.94
CA PHE A 63 -3.71 5.05 12.12
C PHE A 63 -3.30 3.79 12.90
N ASP A 64 -4.20 3.25 13.73
CA ASP A 64 -4.01 2.04 14.53
C ASP A 64 -4.40 0.73 13.83
N GLN A 65 -4.39 0.70 12.49
CA GLN A 65 -4.35 -0.59 11.79
C GLN A 65 -3.00 -1.27 12.07
N SER A 66 -3.02 -2.05 13.14
CA SER A 66 -2.07 -3.10 13.46
C SER A 66 -2.14 -4.17 12.35
N ASP A 67 -1.42 -3.92 11.25
CA ASP A 67 -1.14 -4.88 10.17
C ASP A 67 -0.16 -5.99 10.61
N PHE A 68 -0.20 -6.42 11.87
CA PHE A 68 0.43 -7.68 12.24
C PHE A 68 -0.47 -8.78 11.66
N LYS A 69 0.06 -9.58 10.72
CA LYS A 69 -0.62 -10.78 10.21
C LYS A 69 -1.14 -11.58 11.40
N THR A 70 -2.44 -11.44 11.64
CA THR A 70 -3.20 -12.02 12.73
C THR A 70 -3.02 -13.53 12.66
N ASN A 71 -2.34 -14.11 13.65
CA ASN A 71 -2.38 -15.52 14.08
C ASN A 71 -1.18 -15.93 14.96
N ILE A 72 -0.19 -15.04 15.17
CA ILE A 72 0.99 -15.36 16.00
C ILE A 72 1.00 -14.40 17.18
N VAL A 73 0.53 -14.89 18.33
CA VAL A 73 0.43 -14.11 19.58
C VAL A 73 1.56 -14.47 20.53
N SER A 74 2.07 -15.70 20.45
CA SER A 74 3.10 -16.23 21.33
C SER A 74 4.36 -16.67 20.58
N ILE A 75 5.48 -16.70 21.29
CA ILE A 75 6.76 -17.19 20.74
C ILE A 75 6.72 -18.68 20.40
N GLU A 76 5.78 -19.44 20.99
CA GLU A 76 5.56 -20.85 20.68
C GLU A 76 4.93 -21.07 19.29
N ASP A 77 4.17 -20.09 18.80
CA ASP A 77 3.54 -20.14 17.47
C ASP A 77 4.52 -19.76 16.35
N LEU A 78 5.69 -19.23 16.73
CA LEU A 78 6.73 -18.84 15.79
C LEU A 78 7.38 -20.08 15.18
N ARG A 79 7.39 -20.14 13.85
CA ARG A 79 8.13 -21.15 13.09
C ARG A 79 9.35 -20.53 12.44
N LEU A 80 10.39 -21.35 12.28
CA LEU A 80 11.56 -20.97 11.50
C LEU A 80 11.14 -20.68 10.06
N GLY A 81 11.65 -19.59 9.50
CA GLY A 81 11.34 -19.15 8.14
C GLY A 81 10.07 -18.30 7.99
N THR A 82 9.27 -18.14 9.04
CA THR A 82 8.08 -17.27 9.01
C THR A 82 8.48 -15.82 8.71
N VAL A 83 7.71 -15.17 7.83
CA VAL A 83 7.88 -13.76 7.48
C VAL A 83 6.86 -12.92 8.22
N LEU A 84 7.34 -11.93 8.96
CA LEU A 84 6.55 -11.06 9.82
C LEU A 84 6.90 -9.60 9.52
N THR A 85 5.95 -8.71 9.79
CA THR A 85 6.18 -7.27 9.79
C THR A 85 6.41 -6.83 11.22
N GLY A 86 7.42 -5.99 11.44
CA GLY A 86 7.77 -5.52 12.77
C GLY A 86 8.16 -4.05 12.81
N LYS A 87 8.13 -3.47 13.99
CA LYS A 87 8.51 -2.08 14.25
C LYS A 87 9.85 -2.03 14.96
N VAL A 88 10.79 -1.24 14.46
CA VAL A 88 12.08 -1.03 15.11
C VAL A 88 11.84 -0.32 16.44
N VAL A 89 12.23 -0.96 17.53
CA VAL A 89 12.16 -0.37 18.88
C VAL A 89 13.44 0.39 19.17
N ASN A 90 14.58 -0.21 18.84
CA ASN A 90 15.89 0.35 19.13
C ASN A 90 16.94 -0.14 18.13
N ALA A 91 17.93 0.69 17.84
CA ALA A 91 19.07 0.35 17.00
C ALA A 91 20.37 0.50 17.81
N THR A 92 21.20 -0.54 17.81
CA THR A 92 22.50 -0.55 18.50
C THR A 92 23.61 -0.90 17.51
N LEU A 93 24.86 -0.70 17.92
CA LEU A 93 26.05 -0.97 17.08
C LEU A 93 26.17 -2.43 16.64
N PHE A 94 25.64 -3.38 17.41
CA PHE A 94 25.72 -4.82 17.11
C PHE A 94 24.46 -5.38 16.44
N GLY A 95 23.36 -4.62 16.40
CA GLY A 95 22.11 -5.06 15.80
C GLY A 95 20.91 -4.18 16.11
N VAL A 96 19.79 -4.50 15.46
CA VAL A 96 18.53 -3.74 15.55
C VAL A 96 17.47 -4.60 16.22
N PHE A 97 16.78 -4.03 17.20
CA PHE A 97 15.68 -4.67 17.92
C PHE A 97 14.36 -4.30 17.27
N VAL A 98 13.59 -5.31 16.90
CA VAL A 98 12.32 -5.18 16.18
C VAL A 98 11.23 -5.88 16.97
N ASP A 99 10.18 -5.14 17.29
CA ASP A 99 8.96 -5.70 17.84
C ASP A 99 8.15 -6.36 16.73
N ILE A 100 7.92 -7.66 16.88
CA ILE A 100 7.19 -8.52 15.94
C ILE A 100 5.85 -8.98 16.51
N GLY A 101 5.41 -8.42 17.64
CA GLY A 101 4.09 -8.70 18.21
C GLY A 101 3.99 -9.94 19.10
N VAL A 102 5.12 -10.58 19.46
CA VAL A 102 5.16 -11.80 20.31
C VAL A 102 5.57 -11.53 21.76
N GLY A 103 5.35 -10.30 22.24
CA GLY A 103 5.68 -9.86 23.60
C GLY A 103 7.18 -9.65 23.89
N LYS A 104 8.07 -10.06 22.98
CA LYS A 104 9.53 -9.81 23.04
C LYS A 104 10.05 -9.29 21.70
N ALA A 105 11.02 -8.38 21.76
CA ALA A 105 11.69 -7.86 20.58
C ALA A 105 12.66 -8.90 20.01
N GLY A 106 12.58 -9.15 18.70
CA GLY A 106 13.57 -9.93 17.98
C GLY A 106 14.79 -9.09 17.62
N LEU A 107 15.96 -9.72 17.56
CA LEU A 107 17.22 -9.07 17.21
C LEU A 107 17.56 -9.37 15.75
N ILE A 108 17.85 -8.34 14.98
CA ILE A 108 18.49 -8.43 13.67
C ILE A 108 19.99 -8.16 13.87
N PRO A 109 20.87 -9.18 13.77
CA PRO A 109 22.30 -8.98 13.79
C PRO A 109 22.77 -8.06 12.65
N MET A 110 23.78 -7.23 12.90
CA MET A 110 24.34 -6.31 11.90
C MET A 110 24.71 -7.01 10.57
N ARG A 111 25.15 -8.27 10.62
CA ARG A 111 25.50 -9.08 9.44
C ARG A 111 24.33 -9.30 8.46
N PHE A 112 23.09 -9.19 8.94
CA PHE A 112 21.89 -9.33 8.10
C PHE A 112 21.31 -7.99 7.61
N ILE A 113 21.88 -6.87 8.07
CA ILE A 113 21.58 -5.50 7.64
C ILE A 113 22.56 -5.16 6.51
N THR A 114 22.16 -5.43 5.28
CA THR A 114 23.00 -5.24 4.09
C THR A 114 22.54 -3.99 3.32
N GLU A 115 23.47 -3.18 2.81
CA GLU A 115 23.18 -1.92 2.09
C GLU A 115 22.29 -2.06 0.85
N ASP A 116 22.18 -3.27 0.30
CA ASP A 116 21.31 -3.61 -0.83
C ASP A 116 19.85 -3.81 -0.45
N LYS A 117 19.56 -3.92 0.86
CA LYS A 117 18.20 -4.07 1.40
C LYS A 117 17.61 -2.75 1.89
N LEU A 118 18.39 -1.68 1.80
CA LEU A 118 18.02 -0.33 2.22
C LEU A 118 17.67 0.50 0.99
N SER A 119 16.62 1.30 1.09
CA SER A 119 16.27 2.28 0.05
C SER A 119 17.44 3.24 -0.23
N LYS A 120 17.55 3.72 -1.49
CA LYS A 120 18.57 4.69 -1.93
C LYS A 120 18.64 5.95 -1.06
N GLU A 121 17.53 6.35 -0.44
CA GLU A 121 17.45 7.49 0.48
C GLU A 121 18.01 7.18 1.88
N LYS A 122 17.96 5.90 2.29
CA LYS A 122 18.40 5.40 3.61
C LYS A 122 19.89 5.04 3.66
N ARG A 123 20.56 4.92 2.51
CA ARG A 123 22.03 4.74 2.41
C ARG A 123 22.85 5.89 3.02
N ARG A 124 22.24 7.06 3.23
CA ARG A 124 22.92 8.24 3.79
C ARG A 124 22.94 8.26 5.33
N ARG A 125 22.23 7.35 6.01
CA ARG A 125 22.22 7.23 7.49
C ARG A 125 22.93 5.95 7.89
N SER A 126 23.92 6.06 8.78
CA SER A 126 24.93 5.04 9.12
C SER A 126 24.41 3.66 9.58
N LEU A 127 23.10 3.50 9.80
CA LEU A 127 22.45 2.22 10.12
C LEU A 127 21.14 1.97 9.35
N GLY A 128 20.71 2.89 8.48
CA GLY A 128 19.55 2.76 7.58
C GLY A 128 18.16 2.58 8.23
N LEU A 129 18.08 2.19 9.50
CA LEU A 129 16.87 1.83 10.24
C LEU A 129 16.80 2.63 11.55
N GLY A 130 15.85 3.55 11.66
CA GLY A 130 15.62 4.35 12.86
C GLY A 130 14.59 3.71 13.81
N PRO A 131 14.59 4.07 15.10
CA PRO A 131 13.49 3.71 16.00
C PRO A 131 12.16 4.23 15.45
N GLY A 132 11.12 3.39 15.52
CA GLY A 132 9.78 3.65 15.00
C GLY A 132 9.54 3.18 13.56
N GLU A 133 10.58 2.75 12.85
CA GLU A 133 10.48 2.33 11.45
C GLU A 133 9.84 0.94 11.29
N ARG A 134 9.05 0.75 10.24
CA ARG A 134 8.44 -0.53 9.89
C ARG A 134 9.37 -1.32 8.97
N VAL A 135 9.58 -2.60 9.29
CA VAL A 135 10.47 -3.50 8.55
C VAL A 135 9.83 -4.88 8.39
N GLU A 136 10.10 -5.54 7.26
CA GLU A 136 9.78 -6.95 7.10
C GLU A 136 10.98 -7.82 7.50
N VAL A 137 10.68 -8.86 8.27
CA VAL A 137 11.68 -9.73 8.87
C VAL A 137 11.32 -11.18 8.69
N ARG A 138 12.33 -12.02 8.47
CA ARG A 138 12.19 -13.47 8.48
C ARG A 138 12.82 -14.06 9.73
N VAL A 139 12.12 -14.97 10.39
CA VAL A 139 12.65 -15.73 11.52
C VAL A 139 13.75 -16.68 11.06
N ILE A 140 14.96 -16.53 11.59
CA ILE A 140 16.10 -17.41 11.29
C ILE A 140 16.28 -18.44 12.40
N ASN A 141 16.12 -17.99 13.65
CA ASN A 141 16.35 -18.82 14.81
C ASN A 141 15.41 -18.40 15.95
N ILE A 142 14.95 -19.37 16.73
CA ILE A 142 14.10 -19.16 17.89
C ILE A 142 14.72 -19.97 19.04
N VAL A 143 15.06 -19.27 20.12
CA VAL A 143 15.50 -19.87 21.37
C VAL A 143 14.41 -19.61 22.41
N VAL A 144 13.44 -20.52 22.47
CA VAL A 144 12.30 -20.48 23.41
C VAL A 144 12.72 -20.29 24.87
N PRO A 145 13.72 -21.03 25.44
CA PRO A 145 14.05 -20.90 26.86
C PRO A 145 14.59 -19.52 27.25
N GLU A 146 15.21 -18.81 26.30
CA GLU A 146 15.73 -17.45 26.52
C GLU A 146 14.82 -16.36 25.94
N SER A 147 13.70 -16.77 25.33
CA SER A 147 12.80 -15.92 24.53
C SER A 147 13.53 -15.04 23.51
N LYS A 148 14.63 -15.56 22.94
CA LYS A 148 15.43 -14.84 21.94
C LYS A 148 15.03 -15.26 20.53
N VAL A 149 14.70 -14.28 19.70
CA VAL A 149 14.38 -14.50 18.28
C VAL A 149 15.44 -13.79 17.44
N THR A 150 16.12 -14.54 16.58
CA THR A 150 17.04 -13.97 15.61
C THR A 150 16.32 -13.79 14.29
N LEU A 151 16.33 -12.55 13.81
CA LEU A 151 15.60 -12.10 12.63
C LEU A 151 16.57 -11.76 11.49
N LYS A 152 16.12 -11.99 10.26
CA LYS A 152 16.76 -11.52 9.04
C LYS A 152 15.96 -10.36 8.50
N LEU A 153 16.61 -9.23 8.23
CA LEU A 153 16.00 -8.18 7.43
C LEU A 153 15.74 -8.71 6.01
N LEU A 154 14.50 -8.64 5.55
CA LEU A 154 14.17 -8.87 4.14
C LEU A 154 14.43 -7.58 3.34
N PRO A 155 14.77 -7.67 2.05
CA PRO A 155 14.95 -6.49 1.21
C PRO A 155 13.72 -5.58 1.31
N PHE A 156 13.93 -4.32 1.67
CA PHE A 156 12.87 -3.32 1.66
C PHE A 156 12.63 -2.89 0.21
N ASP A 157 11.76 -3.61 -0.48
CA ASP A 157 11.21 -3.13 -1.74
C ASP A 157 10.14 -2.09 -1.43
N GLN A 158 10.48 -0.82 -1.64
CA GLN A 158 9.52 0.29 -1.57
C GLN A 158 8.31 0.10 -2.49
N SER A 159 8.36 -0.86 -3.42
CA SER A 159 7.25 -1.24 -4.30
C SER A 159 6.15 -2.03 -3.62
N ASP A 160 6.38 -2.63 -2.44
CA ASP A 160 5.39 -3.49 -1.79
C ASP A 160 4.47 -2.72 -0.83
N PHE A 161 4.80 -1.46 -0.48
CA PHE A 161 4.02 -0.59 0.41
C PHE A 161 3.07 0.40 -0.30
N LYS A 162 2.99 0.36 -1.62
CA LYS A 162 1.84 0.93 -2.37
C LYS A 162 1.11 -0.29 -2.95
N THR A 163 0.40 -1.06 -2.14
CA THR A 163 -0.99 -0.76 -1.76
C THR A 163 -1.49 -1.94 -0.94
N ASN A 164 -2.08 -1.68 0.24
CA ASN A 164 -3.00 -2.62 0.88
C ASN A 164 -4.26 -2.74 0.01
N ILE A 165 -4.18 -3.45 -1.11
CA ILE A 165 -5.35 -3.93 -1.84
C ILE A 165 -5.22 -5.44 -1.85
N VAL A 166 -5.92 -6.08 -0.91
CA VAL A 166 -5.92 -7.53 -0.72
C VAL A 166 -7.05 -8.18 -1.52
N ARG A 167 -8.05 -7.40 -1.95
CA ARG A 167 -9.23 -7.90 -2.66
C ARG A 167 -9.60 -7.01 -3.85
N ILE A 168 -10.22 -7.61 -4.87
CA ILE A 168 -10.68 -6.94 -6.10
C ILE A 168 -11.73 -5.85 -5.81
N GLU A 169 -12.42 -5.94 -4.68
CA GLU A 169 -13.43 -4.98 -4.21
C GLU A 169 -12.83 -3.66 -3.68
N ASP A 170 -11.58 -3.68 -3.19
CA ASP A 170 -10.90 -2.47 -2.70
C ASP A 170 -10.21 -1.68 -3.83
N LEU A 171 -10.24 -2.23 -5.03
CA LEU A 171 -9.56 -1.74 -6.22
C LEU A 171 -10.36 -0.57 -6.80
N ARG A 172 -9.74 0.62 -6.88
CA ARG A 172 -10.35 1.81 -7.49
C ARG A 172 -9.79 2.06 -8.89
N LEU A 173 -10.61 2.58 -9.78
CA LEU A 173 -10.14 3.09 -11.08
C LEU A 173 -9.10 4.20 -10.86
N GLY A 174 -8.06 4.19 -11.69
CA GLY A 174 -6.94 5.13 -11.61
C GLY A 174 -5.87 4.75 -10.58
N THR A 175 -6.06 3.70 -9.78
CA THR A 175 -5.06 3.27 -8.80
C THR A 175 -3.80 2.78 -9.51
N VAL A 176 -2.63 3.21 -9.01
CA VAL A 176 -1.33 2.77 -9.51
C VAL A 176 -0.78 1.68 -8.60
N LEU A 177 -0.41 0.54 -9.20
CA LEU A 177 0.01 -0.69 -8.53
C LEU A 177 1.31 -1.18 -9.14
N THR A 178 2.08 -1.93 -8.36
CA THR A 178 3.20 -2.71 -8.89
C THR A 178 2.74 -4.14 -9.11
N GLY A 179 3.07 -4.72 -10.25
CA GLY A 179 2.74 -6.10 -10.56
C GLY A 179 3.87 -6.85 -11.24
N LYS A 180 3.77 -8.17 -11.23
CA LYS A 180 4.72 -9.09 -11.85
C LYS A 180 4.11 -9.70 -13.11
N VAL A 181 4.80 -9.64 -14.23
CA VAL A 181 4.36 -10.27 -15.48
C VAL A 181 4.30 -11.78 -15.28
N GLU A 182 3.12 -12.35 -15.44
CA GLU A 182 2.89 -13.80 -15.35
C GLU A 182 3.08 -14.43 -16.74
N SER A 183 2.47 -13.83 -17.76
CA SER A 183 2.62 -14.27 -19.15
C SER A 183 2.36 -13.13 -20.13
N ALA A 184 2.95 -13.22 -21.32
CA ALA A 184 2.70 -12.33 -22.43
C ALA A 184 2.07 -13.11 -23.58
N THR A 185 0.97 -12.58 -24.13
CA THR A 185 0.24 -13.17 -25.26
C THR A 185 0.12 -12.16 -26.39
N LEU A 186 -0.33 -12.60 -27.57
CA LEU A 186 -0.50 -11.74 -28.75
C LEU A 186 -1.49 -10.58 -28.55
N PHE A 187 -2.45 -10.72 -27.64
CA PHE A 187 -3.49 -9.70 -27.40
C PHE A 187 -3.21 -8.84 -26.16
N GLY A 188 -2.23 -9.20 -25.34
CA GLY A 188 -1.87 -8.44 -24.14
C GLY A 188 -0.98 -9.21 -23.16
N VAL A 189 -0.61 -8.52 -22.09
CA VAL A 189 0.28 -9.02 -21.04
C VAL A 189 -0.51 -9.20 -19.75
N PHE A 190 -0.42 -10.39 -19.15
CA PHE A 190 -1.01 -10.69 -17.86
C PHE A 190 -0.03 -10.35 -16.74
N VAL A 191 -0.51 -9.59 -15.78
CA VAL A 191 0.28 -9.09 -14.66
C VAL A 191 -0.43 -9.43 -13.37
N ASP A 192 0.26 -10.17 -12.50
CA ASP A 192 -0.15 -10.39 -11.13
C ASP A 192 0.09 -9.12 -10.32
N ILE A 193 -0.99 -8.51 -9.84
CA ILE A 193 -1.00 -7.28 -9.03
C ILE A 193 -1.31 -7.58 -7.55
N GLY A 194 -1.27 -8.85 -7.13
CA GLY A 194 -1.40 -9.24 -5.72
C GLY A 194 -2.84 -9.33 -5.20
N VAL A 195 -3.85 -9.22 -6.07
CA VAL A 195 -5.29 -9.23 -5.70
C VAL A 195 -5.97 -10.59 -5.92
N GLY A 196 -5.17 -11.65 -6.11
CA GLY A 196 -5.65 -13.02 -6.35
C GLY A 196 -6.13 -13.30 -7.78
N LYS A 197 -6.08 -12.30 -8.68
CA LYS A 197 -6.36 -12.43 -10.12
C LYS A 197 -5.37 -11.59 -10.93
N ALA A 198 -4.93 -12.12 -12.07
CA ALA A 198 -4.08 -11.39 -13.00
C ALA A 198 -4.89 -10.30 -13.74
N GLY A 199 -4.34 -9.09 -13.78
CA GLY A 199 -4.83 -8.02 -14.62
C GLY A 199 -4.25 -8.13 -16.03
N LEU A 200 -5.03 -7.77 -17.04
CA LEU A 200 -4.61 -7.76 -18.43
C LEU A 200 -4.22 -6.35 -18.84
N ILE A 201 -3.02 -6.18 -19.41
CA ILE A 201 -2.62 -5.00 -20.16
C ILE A 201 -2.87 -5.28 -21.64
N PRO A 202 -3.87 -4.66 -22.28
CA PRO A 202 -4.07 -4.78 -23.72
C PRO A 202 -2.88 -4.22 -24.49
N MET A 203 -2.57 -4.80 -25.64
CA MET A 203 -1.43 -4.37 -26.47
C MET A 203 -1.42 -2.86 -26.79
N ARG A 204 -2.60 -2.24 -26.91
CA ARG A 204 -2.74 -0.80 -27.18
C ARG A 204 -2.19 0.11 -26.08
N PHE A 205 -2.08 -0.41 -24.85
CA PHE A 205 -1.54 0.30 -23.69
C PHE A 205 -0.04 0.05 -23.49
N ILE A 206 0.56 -0.81 -24.33
CA ILE A 206 1.99 -1.13 -24.34
C ILE A 206 2.64 -0.32 -25.47
N THR A 207 2.97 0.95 -25.20
CA THR A 207 3.66 1.82 -26.16
C THR A 207 5.17 1.83 -25.94
N GLU A 208 5.95 1.94 -27.03
CA GLU A 208 7.42 1.92 -27.00
C GLU A 208 8.04 3.02 -26.12
N ASP A 209 7.31 4.11 -25.87
CA ASP A 209 7.70 5.19 -24.97
C ASP A 209 7.65 4.80 -23.49
N LYS A 210 6.82 3.83 -23.14
CA LYS A 210 6.66 3.31 -21.78
C LYS A 210 7.64 2.17 -21.47
N LEU A 211 8.33 1.67 -22.50
CA LEU A 211 9.38 0.67 -22.37
C LEU A 211 10.74 1.31 -22.10
N SER A 212 11.58 0.65 -21.31
CA SER A 212 12.94 1.13 -21.05
C SER A 212 13.79 1.15 -22.33
N LYS A 213 14.80 2.02 -22.39
CA LYS A 213 15.69 2.20 -23.56
C LYS A 213 16.34 0.90 -24.05
N GLU A 214 16.58 -0.08 -23.16
CA GLU A 214 17.15 -1.40 -23.51
C GLU A 214 16.12 -2.33 -24.18
N LYS A 215 14.84 -2.17 -23.86
CA LYS A 215 13.74 -3.03 -24.33
C LYS A 215 13.11 -2.59 -25.65
N ARG A 216 13.34 -1.34 -26.04
CA ARG A 216 13.06 -0.82 -27.40
C ARG A 216 13.70 -1.65 -28.52
N ARG A 217 14.75 -2.43 -28.21
CA ARG A 217 15.51 -3.22 -29.18
C ARG A 217 15.00 -4.65 -29.38
N ARG A 218 14.08 -5.13 -28.52
CA ARG A 218 13.53 -6.51 -28.59
C ARG A 218 12.01 -6.45 -28.53
N SER A 219 11.39 -6.17 -29.67
CA SER A 219 10.01 -6.41 -30.16
C SER A 219 8.79 -6.52 -29.24
N LEU A 220 8.88 -6.47 -27.92
CA LEU A 220 7.76 -6.36 -26.96
C LEU A 220 8.26 -6.27 -25.50
N GLY A 221 9.53 -6.61 -25.22
CA GLY A 221 10.26 -6.28 -24.00
C GLY A 221 9.71 -6.76 -22.65
N LEU A 222 8.56 -7.44 -22.59
CA LEU A 222 7.90 -7.85 -21.36
C LEU A 222 7.92 -9.38 -21.24
N GLY A 223 8.93 -9.89 -20.54
CA GLY A 223 9.09 -11.32 -20.27
C GLY A 223 8.38 -11.74 -18.97
N PRO A 224 8.01 -13.03 -18.84
CA PRO A 224 7.51 -13.56 -17.57
C PRO A 224 8.54 -13.34 -16.45
N GLY A 225 8.08 -12.88 -15.30
CA GLY A 225 8.90 -12.58 -14.13
C GLY A 225 9.29 -11.12 -13.95
N GLU A 226 9.07 -10.28 -14.95
CA GLU A 226 9.43 -8.87 -14.89
C GLU A 226 8.46 -8.05 -14.05
N ARG A 227 8.98 -7.03 -13.37
CA ARG A 227 8.19 -6.11 -12.55
C ARG A 227 7.78 -4.89 -13.36
N VAL A 228 6.51 -4.51 -13.24
CA VAL A 228 5.92 -3.39 -13.96
C VAL A 228 5.07 -2.55 -13.02
N GLU A 229 5.06 -1.24 -13.25
CA GLU A 229 4.12 -0.32 -12.61
C GLU A 229 2.95 -0.12 -13.56
N VAL A 230 1.74 -0.33 -13.05
CA VAL A 230 0.50 -0.38 -13.83
C VAL A 230 -0.58 0.46 -13.20
N GLN A 231 -1.46 1.05 -14.02
CA GLN A 231 -2.63 1.79 -13.55
C GLN A 231 -3.91 1.04 -13.89
N VAL A 232 -4.86 1.05 -12.97
CA VAL A 232 -6.16 0.38 -13.16
C VAL A 232 -7.05 1.25 -14.04
N ILE A 233 -7.39 0.77 -15.22
CA ILE A 233 -8.25 1.50 -16.17
C ILE A 233 -9.70 1.07 -16.03
N ASN A 234 -9.93 -0.22 -15.78
CA ASN A 234 -11.27 -0.80 -15.70
C ASN A 234 -11.28 -2.02 -14.79
N ILE A 235 -12.38 -2.19 -14.06
CA ILE A 235 -12.64 -3.34 -13.19
C ILE A 235 -14.05 -3.84 -13.48
N VAL A 236 -14.16 -5.10 -13.91
CA VAL A 236 -15.43 -5.80 -14.08
C VAL A 236 -15.53 -6.87 -13.01
N VAL A 237 -16.01 -6.48 -11.84
CA VAL A 237 -16.19 -7.33 -10.66
C VAL A 237 -16.93 -8.65 -10.95
N PRO A 238 -18.09 -8.67 -11.64
CA PRO A 238 -18.82 -9.92 -11.88
C PRO A 238 -18.05 -10.92 -12.76
N GLN A 239 -17.06 -10.46 -13.53
CA GLN A 239 -16.22 -11.32 -14.38
C GLN A 239 -14.80 -11.46 -13.86
N SER A 240 -14.48 -10.82 -12.71
CA SER A 240 -13.12 -10.72 -12.16
C SER A 240 -12.07 -10.27 -13.19
N ARG A 241 -12.46 -9.41 -14.14
CA ARG A 241 -11.56 -8.88 -15.18
C ARG A 241 -11.05 -7.52 -14.79
N ILE A 242 -9.73 -7.35 -14.82
CA ILE A 242 -9.07 -6.09 -14.52
C ILE A 242 -8.26 -5.68 -15.75
N THR A 243 -8.54 -4.48 -16.27
CA THR A 243 -7.80 -3.90 -17.38
C THR A 243 -6.80 -2.88 -16.84
N LEU A 244 -5.55 -3.04 -17.22
CA LEU A 244 -4.42 -2.28 -16.72
C LEU A 244 -3.79 -1.44 -17.84
N ASP A 245 -3.30 -0.25 -17.52
CA ASP A 245 -2.38 0.54 -18.34
C ASP A 245 -0.96 0.29 -17.85
N LEU A 246 -0.03 0.03 -18.77
CA LEU A 246 1.38 0.05 -18.41
C LEU A 246 1.78 1.50 -18.14
N LEU A 247 2.44 1.79 -17.01
CA LEU A 247 3.06 3.11 -16.81
C LEU A 247 4.54 3.05 -17.13
N ARG A 248 5.24 2.09 -16.53
CA ARG A 248 6.67 1.86 -16.76
C ARG A 248 7.07 0.46 -16.33
N VAL A 249 8.22 0.02 -16.83
CA VAL A 249 8.87 -1.22 -16.40
C VAL A 249 9.86 -0.91 -15.28
N LEU A 250 9.78 -1.65 -14.17
CA LEU A 250 10.69 -1.51 -13.03
C LEU A 250 11.93 -2.38 -13.25
N LYS A 251 13.10 -1.88 -12.84
CA LYS A 251 14.38 -2.60 -12.90
C LYS A 251 14.61 -3.38 -11.61
#